data_AF-A0A820L6R1-F1
#
_entry.id   AF-A0A820L6R1-F1
#
_cell.length_a   1.000
_cell.length_b   1.000
_cell.length_c   1.000
_cell.angle_alpha   90.00
_cell.angle_beta   90.00
_cell.angle_gamma   90.00
#
_symmetry.space_group_name_H-M   'P 1'
#
loop_
_entity.id
_entity.type
_entity.pdbx_description
1 polymer ?
#
loop_
_entity_poly.entity_id
_entity_poly.type
_entity_poly.pdbx_seq_one_letter_code
_entity_poly.pdbx_strand_id
1 'polypeptide(L)'
;GEQRYVTELEDFISKTIQPLALALSTSGQTHLYLDVHYLDELVKFHRHLSHILRDTLKTQHRVGGVFLQLAPSLKSIFEAYCYQHAKTLFLLNHNKDRISTTLAKIDPSNDTNQSYIQLIKNLSLPLNRLEKYANLLKEYLHNLE
;
A
#
# COMPACT_ATOMS: atom_id res chain seq x y z
N GLY A 1 -9.84 -4.95 9.75
CA GLY A 1 -10.15 -3.56 10.13
C GLY A 1 -9.04 -2.64 9.66
N GLU A 2 -9.29 -1.33 9.70
CA GLU A 2 -8.36 -0.28 9.23
C GLU A 2 -6.96 -0.39 9.87
N GLN A 3 -6.91 -0.56 11.20
CA GLN A 3 -5.65 -0.68 11.93
C GLN A 3 -4.79 -1.85 11.47
N ARG A 4 -5.40 -3.01 11.19
CA ARG A 4 -4.67 -4.19 10.70
C ARG A 4 -4.05 -3.93 9.33
N TYR A 5 -4.75 -3.19 8.47
CA TYR A 5 -4.25 -2.82 7.14
C TYR A 5 -3.07 -1.85 7.24
N VAL A 6 -3.13 -0.87 8.16
CA VAL A 6 -1.99 0.03 8.44
C VAL A 6 -0.77 -0.78 8.90
N THR A 7 -0.94 -1.69 9.86
CA THR A 7 0.15 -2.54 10.35
C THR A 7 0.74 -3.44 9.26
N GLU A 8 -0.12 -4.01 8.39
CA GLU A 8 0.33 -4.84 7.27
C GLU A 8 1.16 -4.04 6.24
N LEU A 9 0.76 -2.80 5.94
CA LEU A 9 1.55 -1.90 5.09
C LEU A 9 2.87 -1.50 5.74
N GLU A 10 2.87 -1.14 7.02
CA GLU A 10 4.08 -0.76 7.77
C GLU A 10 5.09 -1.91 7.82
N ASP A 11 4.61 -3.13 8.07
CA ASP A 11 5.43 -4.34 8.04
C ASP A 11 6.00 -4.58 6.64
N PHE A 12 5.20 -4.43 5.59
CA PHE A 12 5.68 -4.58 4.22
C PHE A 12 6.75 -3.54 3.86
N ILE A 13 6.54 -2.27 4.25
CA ILE A 13 7.49 -1.19 3.99
C ILE A 13 8.83 -1.49 4.69
N SER A 14 8.78 -1.80 5.99
CA SER A 14 9.97 -1.98 6.82
C SER A 14 10.73 -3.28 6.54
N LYS A 15 10.03 -4.38 6.28
CA LYS A 15 10.64 -5.71 6.13
C LYS A 15 11.01 -6.05 4.68
N THR A 16 10.41 -5.38 3.69
CA THR A 16 10.62 -5.73 2.27
C THR A 16 11.10 -4.53 1.46
N ILE A 17 10.34 -3.44 1.45
CA ILE A 17 10.59 -2.32 0.54
C ILE A 17 11.87 -1.56 0.89
N GLN A 18 12.04 -1.18 2.16
CA GLN A 18 13.23 -0.46 2.61
C GLN A 18 14.53 -1.27 2.42
N PRO A 19 14.58 -2.56 2.83
CA PRO A 19 15.75 -3.41 2.55
C PRO A 19 16.04 -3.57 1.06
N LEU A 20 15.00 -3.73 0.22
CA LEU A 20 15.16 -3.85 -1.22
C LEU A 20 15.71 -2.56 -1.84
N ALA A 21 15.13 -1.40 -1.50
CA ALA A 21 15.61 -0.11 -1.98
C ALA A 21 17.07 0.15 -1.57
N LEU A 22 17.44 -0.21 -0.33
CA LEU A 22 18.81 -0.11 0.16
C LEU A 22 19.76 -1.03 -0.63
N ALA A 23 19.40 -2.29 -0.83
CA ALA A 23 20.23 -3.27 -1.55
C ALA A 23 20.44 -2.89 -3.03
N LEU A 24 19.41 -2.33 -3.68
CA LEU A 24 19.53 -1.81 -5.04
C LEU A 24 20.44 -0.58 -5.11
N SER A 25 20.34 0.30 -4.12
CA SER A 25 21.19 1.50 -4.03
C SER A 25 22.66 1.16 -3.79
N THR A 26 22.95 0.27 -2.84
CA THR A 26 24.34 -0.09 -2.46
C THR A 26 25.04 -0.95 -3.51
N SER A 27 24.30 -1.65 -4.37
CA SER A 27 24.86 -2.42 -5.48
C SER A 27 25.13 -1.59 -6.74
N GLY A 28 25.05 -0.25 -6.67
CA GLY A 28 25.27 0.66 -7.79
C GLY A 28 24.15 0.65 -8.84
N GLN A 29 23.00 0.05 -8.51
CA GLN A 29 21.85 -0.08 -9.41
C GLN A 29 20.93 1.13 -9.27
N THR A 30 21.48 2.34 -9.36
CA THR A 30 20.73 3.59 -9.20
C THR A 30 19.61 3.76 -10.23
N HIS A 31 19.73 3.11 -11.40
CA HIS A 31 18.66 3.03 -12.40
C HIS A 31 17.43 2.22 -11.95
N LEU A 32 17.56 1.40 -10.90
CA LEU A 32 16.48 0.64 -10.27
C LEU A 32 15.94 1.36 -9.02
N TYR A 33 15.83 2.68 -9.09
CA TYR A 33 15.25 3.46 -8.01
C TYR A 33 13.78 3.08 -7.79
N LEU A 34 13.49 2.58 -6.60
CA LEU A 34 12.14 2.38 -6.11
C LEU A 34 11.76 3.64 -5.33
N ASP A 35 10.99 4.52 -5.97
CA ASP A 35 10.26 5.55 -5.24
C ASP A 35 9.22 4.84 -4.38
N VAL A 36 9.28 5.02 -3.07
CA VAL A 36 8.41 4.31 -2.12
C VAL A 36 7.67 5.28 -1.20
N HIS A 37 7.87 6.58 -1.42
CA HIS A 37 7.29 7.64 -0.58
C HIS A 37 5.76 7.58 -0.55
N TYR A 38 5.15 7.16 -1.65
CA TYR A 38 3.70 7.00 -1.77
C TYR A 38 3.12 5.95 -0.82
N LEU A 39 3.91 4.93 -0.42
CA LEU A 39 3.47 3.94 0.57
C LEU A 39 3.43 4.56 1.96
N ASP A 40 4.41 5.41 2.29
CA ASP A 40 4.42 6.15 3.56
C ASP A 40 3.26 7.15 3.65
N GLU A 41 2.94 7.85 2.55
CA GLU A 41 1.79 8.74 2.48
C GLU A 41 0.46 7.99 2.66
N LEU A 42 0.31 6.83 2.02
CA LEU A 42 -0.83 5.94 2.24
C LEU A 42 -0.94 5.53 3.71
N VAL A 43 0.15 5.08 4.33
CA VAL A 43 0.16 4.69 5.75
C VAL A 43 -0.27 5.85 6.64
N LYS A 44 0.26 7.07 6.40
CA LYS A 44 -0.14 8.27 7.16
C LYS A 44 -1.63 8.55 7.02
N PHE A 45 -2.15 8.50 5.80
CA PHE A 45 -3.58 8.70 5.53
C PHE A 45 -4.44 7.65 6.23
N HIS A 46 -4.12 6.37 6.08
CA HIS A 46 -4.88 5.27 6.67
C HIS A 46 -4.81 5.24 8.20
N ARG A 47 -3.68 5.67 8.79
CA ARG A 47 -3.56 5.87 10.25
C ARG A 47 -4.49 6.99 10.73
N HIS A 48 -4.53 8.10 10.01
CA HIS A 48 -5.43 9.21 10.30
C HIS A 48 -6.91 8.80 10.15
N LEU A 49 -7.26 8.12 9.06
CA LEU A 49 -8.59 7.55 8.83
C LEU A 49 -8.97 6.60 9.97
N SER A 50 -8.07 5.71 10.40
CA SER A 50 -8.34 4.80 11.51
C SER A 50 -8.61 5.54 12.82
N HIS A 51 -7.96 6.67 13.05
CA HIS A 51 -8.18 7.50 14.23
C HIS A 51 -9.57 8.16 14.18
N ILE A 52 -9.90 8.83 13.07
CA ILE A 52 -11.20 9.49 12.91
C ILE A 52 -12.36 8.49 13.01
N LEU A 53 -12.23 7.32 12.36
CA LEU A 53 -13.27 6.28 12.41
C LEU A 53 -13.50 5.78 13.85
N ARG A 54 -12.44 5.59 14.63
CA ARG A 54 -12.57 5.20 16.05
C ARG A 54 -13.33 6.25 16.86
N ASP A 55 -13.02 7.53 16.66
CA ASP A 55 -13.65 8.59 17.44
C ASP A 55 -15.10 8.87 17.00
N THR A 56 -15.40 8.68 15.72
CA THR A 56 -16.77 8.76 15.16
C THR A 56 -17.66 7.63 15.69
N LEU A 57 -17.11 6.41 15.77
CA LEU A 57 -17.83 5.27 16.34
C LEU A 57 -18.11 5.43 17.84
N LYS A 58 -17.21 6.08 18.60
CA LYS A 58 -17.44 6.39 20.03
C LYS A 58 -18.55 7.40 20.25
N THR A 59 -18.75 8.32 19.31
CA THR A 59 -19.66 9.46 19.45
C THR A 59 -21.02 9.23 18.75
N GLN A 60 -21.27 8.01 18.23
CA GLN A 60 -22.46 7.63 17.45
C GLN A 60 -22.77 8.51 16.23
N HIS A 61 -21.79 9.28 15.75
CA HIS A 61 -21.94 10.08 14.54
C HIS A 61 -21.94 9.19 13.29
N ARG A 62 -22.59 9.67 12.22
CA ARG A 62 -22.68 8.94 10.96
C ARG A 62 -21.30 8.89 10.27
N VAL A 63 -20.76 7.68 10.14
CA VAL A 63 -19.50 7.38 9.44
C VAL A 63 -19.47 7.93 8.00
N GLY A 64 -20.63 8.07 7.34
CA GLY A 64 -20.72 8.65 5.99
C GLY A 64 -20.19 10.09 5.88
N GLY A 65 -20.36 10.93 6.90
CA GLY A 65 -19.85 12.31 6.88
C GLY A 65 -18.33 12.39 6.87
N VAL A 66 -17.67 11.47 7.59
CA VAL A 66 -16.21 11.33 7.61
C VAL A 66 -15.68 10.94 6.23
N PHE A 67 -16.34 9.98 5.57
CA PHE A 67 -15.92 9.56 4.23
C PHE A 67 -16.06 10.68 3.20
N LEU A 68 -17.13 11.48 3.25
CA LEU A 68 -17.29 12.64 2.35
C LEU A 68 -16.19 13.68 2.56
N GLN A 69 -15.79 13.93 3.80
CA GLN A 69 -14.70 14.86 4.12
C GLN A 69 -13.34 14.35 3.63
N LEU A 70 -13.08 13.04 3.76
CA LEU A 70 -11.79 12.43 3.43
C LEU A 70 -11.66 11.98 1.97
N ALA A 71 -12.77 11.86 1.24
CA ALA A 71 -12.79 11.38 -0.15
C ALA A 71 -11.86 12.14 -1.10
N PRO A 72 -11.75 13.49 -1.08
CA PRO A 72 -10.82 14.21 -1.94
C PRO A 72 -9.36 13.83 -1.66
N SER A 73 -8.98 13.72 -0.38
CA SER A 73 -7.64 13.32 0.03
C SER A 73 -7.33 11.87 -0.32
N LEU A 74 -8.31 10.97 -0.13
CA LEU A 74 -8.20 9.57 -0.54
C LEU A 74 -7.95 9.46 -2.04
N LYS A 75 -8.74 10.18 -2.85
CA LYS A 75 -8.58 10.21 -4.31
C LYS A 75 -7.18 10.67 -4.72
N SER A 76 -6.73 11.81 -4.19
CA SER A 76 -5.43 12.39 -4.52
C SER A 76 -4.27 11.42 -4.23
N ILE A 77 -4.27 10.81 -3.04
CA ILE A 77 -3.21 9.86 -2.64
C ILE A 77 -3.25 8.60 -3.52
N PHE A 78 -4.44 8.09 -3.85
CA PHE A 78 -4.57 6.91 -4.69
C PHE A 78 -4.22 7.18 -6.16
N GLU A 79 -4.46 8.38 -6.69
CA GLU A 79 -4.02 8.77 -8.03
C GLU A 79 -2.49 8.79 -8.12
N ALA A 80 -1.83 9.39 -7.13
CA ALA A 80 -0.37 9.38 -7.02
C ALA A 80 0.17 7.94 -6.88
N TYR A 81 -0.47 7.13 -6.04
CA TYR A 81 -0.12 5.73 -5.85
C TYR A 81 -0.21 4.93 -7.15
N CYS A 82 -1.36 4.96 -7.83
CA CYS A 82 -1.60 4.18 -9.04
C CYS A 82 -0.61 4.53 -10.16
N TYR A 83 -0.30 5.82 -10.32
CA TYR A 83 0.67 6.29 -11.30
C TYR A 83 2.06 5.71 -11.04
N GLN A 84 2.52 5.75 -9.79
CA GLN A 84 3.84 5.21 -9.43
C GLN A 84 3.85 3.68 -9.39
N HIS A 85 2.75 3.04 -8.96
CA HIS A 85 2.61 1.59 -8.94
C HIS A 85 2.83 0.97 -10.32
N ALA A 86 2.24 1.54 -11.38
CA ALA A 86 2.42 1.06 -12.74
C ALA A 86 3.91 1.10 -13.17
N LYS A 87 4.62 2.20 -12.86
CA LYS A 87 6.05 2.33 -13.15
C LYS A 87 6.89 1.34 -12.33
N THR A 88 6.59 1.20 -11.04
CA THR A 88 7.27 0.26 -10.16
C THR A 88 7.11 -1.17 -10.65
N LEU A 89 5.89 -1.60 -11.01
CA LEU A 89 5.65 -2.93 -11.58
C LEU A 89 6.40 -3.15 -12.90
N PHE A 90 6.41 -2.14 -13.77
CA PHE A 90 7.15 -2.22 -15.04
C PHE A 90 8.64 -2.48 -14.78
N LEU A 91 9.26 -1.72 -13.87
CA LEU A 91 10.66 -1.85 -13.50
C LEU A 91 10.99 -3.20 -12.85
N LEU A 92 10.13 -3.65 -11.91
CA LEU A 92 10.29 -4.94 -11.24
C LEU A 92 10.21 -6.11 -12.23
N ASN A 93 9.23 -6.09 -13.14
CA ASN A 93 9.06 -7.15 -14.14
C ASN A 93 10.21 -7.19 -15.15
N HIS A 94 10.73 -6.03 -15.59
CA HIS A 94 11.90 -5.98 -16.49
C HIS A 94 13.18 -6.49 -15.83
N ASN A 95 13.25 -6.51 -14.50
CA ASN A 95 14.43 -6.93 -13.75
C ASN A 95 14.15 -8.12 -12.83
N LYS A 96 13.14 -8.95 -13.17
CA LYS A 96 12.61 -9.99 -12.28
C LYS A 96 13.70 -10.87 -11.67
N ASP A 97 14.63 -11.40 -12.46
CA ASP A 97 15.65 -12.33 -11.96
C ASP A 97 16.60 -11.66 -10.95
N ARG A 98 16.99 -10.41 -11.23
CA ARG A 98 17.84 -9.60 -10.36
C ARG A 98 17.10 -9.26 -9.07
N ILE A 99 15.85 -8.81 -9.15
CA ILE A 99 15.02 -8.50 -7.99
C ILE A 99 14.81 -9.75 -7.14
N SER A 100 14.48 -10.89 -7.76
CA SER A 100 14.28 -12.17 -7.06
C SER A 100 15.53 -12.61 -6.32
N THR A 101 16.71 -12.45 -6.95
CA THR A 101 18.01 -12.75 -6.32
C THR A 101 18.29 -11.81 -5.14
N THR A 102 18.00 -10.51 -5.28
CA THR A 102 18.17 -9.55 -4.18
C THR A 102 17.20 -9.84 -3.03
N LEU A 103 15.95 -10.18 -3.33
CA LEU A 103 14.95 -10.56 -2.33
C LEU A 103 15.38 -11.79 -1.53
N ALA A 104 15.93 -12.82 -2.17
CA ALA A 104 16.42 -14.01 -1.46
C ALA A 104 17.66 -13.73 -0.58
N LYS A 105 18.42 -12.66 -0.84
CA LYS A 105 19.49 -12.21 0.06
C LYS A 105 18.95 -11.47 1.28
N ILE A 106 17.83 -10.77 1.13
CA ILE A 106 17.16 -10.03 2.21
C ILE A 106 16.44 -11.02 3.14
N ASP A 107 15.76 -12.01 2.57
CA ASP A 107 15.06 -13.04 3.31
C ASP A 107 15.41 -14.44 2.74
N PRO A 108 16.45 -15.09 3.30
CA PRO A 108 16.90 -16.41 2.85
C PRO A 108 15.92 -17.53 3.18
N SER A 109 14.91 -17.25 4.03
CA SER A 109 13.94 -18.26 4.46
C SER A 109 12.87 -18.56 3.40
N ASN A 110 12.73 -17.68 2.41
CA ASN A 110 11.76 -17.78 1.34
C ASN A 110 12.42 -18.11 0.01
N ASP A 111 11.74 -18.93 -0.81
CA ASP A 111 12.17 -19.14 -2.19
C ASP A 111 12.16 -17.82 -2.98
N THR A 112 13.12 -17.67 -3.90
CA THR A 112 13.30 -16.50 -4.76
C THR A 112 12.01 -16.12 -5.50
N ASN A 113 11.31 -17.11 -6.07
CA ASN A 113 10.12 -16.90 -6.87
C ASN A 113 8.91 -16.55 -5.98
N GLN A 114 8.82 -17.17 -4.80
CA GLN A 114 7.79 -16.85 -3.80
C GLN A 114 7.95 -15.42 -3.27
N SER A 115 9.17 -14.99 -2.97
CA SER A 115 9.44 -13.63 -2.48
C SER A 115 9.05 -12.56 -3.50
N TYR A 116 9.32 -12.82 -4.79
CA TYR A 116 8.90 -11.91 -5.86
C TYR A 116 7.38 -11.85 -6.01
N ILE A 117 6.68 -13.00 -6.01
CA ILE A 117 5.21 -13.02 -6.09
C ILE A 117 4.60 -12.29 -4.89
N GLN A 118 5.16 -12.49 -3.70
CA GLN A 118 4.70 -11.80 -2.49
C GLN A 118 4.93 -10.29 -2.57
N LEU A 119 6.05 -9.84 -3.13
CA LEU A 119 6.31 -8.42 -3.39
C LEU A 119 5.22 -7.82 -4.29
N ILE A 120 4.92 -8.45 -5.44
CA ILE A 120 3.89 -7.97 -6.37
C ILE A 120 2.52 -7.95 -5.70
N LYS A 121 2.17 -9.02 -4.97
CA LYS A 121 0.92 -9.11 -4.23
C LYS A 121 0.78 -8.01 -3.18
N ASN A 122 1.85 -7.73 -2.43
CA ASN A 122 1.86 -6.70 -1.40
C ASN A 122 1.76 -5.28 -1.99
N LEU A 123 2.36 -5.05 -3.16
CA LEU A 123 2.15 -3.81 -3.92
C LEU A 123 0.69 -3.68 -4.39
N SER A 124 -0.07 -4.75 -4.56
CA SER A 124 -1.50 -4.63 -4.90
C SER A 124 -2.40 -4.41 -3.68
N LEU A 125 -1.88 -4.48 -2.44
CA LEU A 125 -2.70 -4.32 -1.22
C LEU A 125 -3.47 -2.99 -1.17
N PRO A 126 -2.89 -1.82 -1.53
CA PRO A 126 -3.65 -0.57 -1.55
C PRO A 126 -4.80 -0.59 -2.55
N LEU A 127 -4.60 -1.13 -3.74
CA LEU A 127 -5.65 -1.20 -4.76
C LEU A 127 -6.84 -2.04 -4.27
N ASN A 128 -6.56 -3.21 -3.69
CA ASN A 128 -7.58 -4.06 -3.07
C ASN A 128 -8.29 -3.36 -1.90
N ARG A 129 -7.63 -2.44 -1.20
CA ARG A 129 -8.24 -1.64 -0.13
C ARG A 129 -9.21 -0.62 -0.69
N LEU A 130 -8.86 0.03 -1.80
CA LEU A 130 -9.73 1.00 -2.47
C LEU A 130 -11.04 0.36 -2.93
N GLU A 131 -10.98 -0.83 -3.52
CA GLU A 131 -12.18 -1.60 -3.92
C GLU A 131 -13.12 -1.86 -2.74
N LYS A 132 -12.56 -2.15 -1.55
CA LYS A 132 -13.37 -2.35 -0.34
C LYS A 132 -14.11 -1.09 0.07
N TYR A 133 -13.51 0.10 -0.01
CA TYR A 133 -14.23 1.35 0.29
C TYR A 133 -15.32 1.63 -0.75
N ALA A 134 -15.05 1.36 -2.03
CA ALA A 134 -16.05 1.53 -3.08
C ALA A 134 -17.28 0.65 -2.84
N ASN A 135 -17.08 -0.61 -2.43
CA ASN A 135 -18.17 -1.53 -2.12
C ASN A 135 -18.94 -1.10 -0.86
N LEU A 136 -18.25 -0.72 0.21
CA LEU A 136 -18.89 -0.25 1.45
C LEU A 136 -19.72 1.02 1.23
N LEU A 137 -19.24 1.95 0.41
CA LEU A 137 -19.97 3.18 0.07
C LEU A 137 -21.20 2.89 -0.80
N LYS A 138 -21.10 1.95 -1.76
CA LYS A 138 -22.25 1.50 -2.56
C LYS A 138 -23.32 0.85 -1.69
N GLU A 139 -22.94 -0.05 -0.80
CA GLU A 139 -23.85 -0.69 0.16
C GLU A 139 -24.52 0.34 1.08
N TYR A 140 -23.75 1.32 1.58
CA TYR A 140 -24.30 2.40 2.40
C TYR A 140 -25.35 3.23 1.67
N LEU A 141 -25.10 3.60 0.41
CA LEU A 141 -26.05 4.36 -0.41
C LEU A 141 -27.32 3.54 -0.71
N HIS A 142 -27.18 2.24 -1.01
CA HIS A 142 -28.33 1.37 -1.26
C HIS A 142 -29.23 1.19 -0.02
N ASN A 143 -28.66 1.16 1.18
CA ASN A 143 -29.41 1.03 2.44
C ASN A 143 -30.07 2.34 2.91
N LEU A 144 -29.85 3.46 2.19
CA LEU A 144 -30.53 4.74 2.44
C LEU A 144 -31.75 4.96 1.54
N GLU A 145 -31.95 4.11 0.53
CA GLU A 145 -33.15 4.04 -0.32
C GLU A 145 -34.21 3.13 0.29
#